data_AF-A0A5E3XI01-F1
#
_entry.id   AF-A0A5E3XI01-F1
#
_cell.length_a   1.000
_cell.length_b   1.000
_cell.length_c   1.000
_cell.angle_alpha   90.00
_cell.angle_beta   90.00
_cell.angle_gamma   90.00
#
_symmetry.space_group_name_H-M   'P 1'
#
loop_
_entity.id
_entity.type
_entity.pdbx_description
1 polymer ?
#
loop_
_entity_poly.entity_id
_entity_poly.type
_entity_poly.pdbx_seq_one_letter_code
_entity_poly.pdbx_strand_id
1 'polypeptide(L)'
;MTDLTVCSRSNDAMLDVLSRVSAIVKAVQLVPGQYDAMMARPNSPHLEPLIQFLGQRAEEEVIAGTQLQLRDKLHRGDLRVMRHYHTGAGYVQLRFLVAQGLNVFYAAITENYAILEGNEFVPDTFYSDFNITH
;
A
#
# COMPACT_ATOMS: atom_id res chain seq x y z
N MET A 1 -1.68 -10.42 25.19
CA MET A 1 -1.38 -11.48 24.19
C MET A 1 -1.44 -10.83 22.83
N THR A 2 -0.31 -10.28 22.40
CA THR A 2 -0.18 -9.45 21.20
C THR A 2 0.17 -10.29 19.96
N ASP A 3 -0.50 -9.95 18.87
CA ASP A 3 0.09 -9.67 17.55
C ASP A 3 0.67 -10.75 16.63
N LEU A 4 0.77 -12.03 16.99
CA LEU A 4 1.34 -13.01 16.03
C LEU A 4 0.48 -13.23 14.78
N THR A 5 -0.85 -13.19 14.90
CA THR A 5 -1.81 -13.29 13.78
C THR A 5 -2.04 -11.97 13.04
N VAL A 6 -1.59 -10.85 13.62
CA VAL A 6 -1.70 -9.50 13.05
C VAL A 6 -0.58 -9.31 12.04
N CYS A 7 0.68 -9.48 12.47
CA CYS A 7 1.85 -9.41 11.58
C CYS A 7 1.80 -10.38 10.39
N SER A 8 1.17 -11.55 10.52
CA SER A 8 1.20 -12.54 9.43
C SER A 8 0.49 -12.06 8.16
N ARG A 9 -0.72 -11.46 8.27
CA ARG A 9 -1.45 -10.99 7.08
C ARG A 9 -0.84 -9.76 6.44
N SER A 10 -0.23 -8.88 7.23
CA SER A 10 0.45 -7.69 6.69
C SER A 10 1.69 -8.08 5.89
N ASN A 11 2.42 -9.10 6.33
CA ASN A 11 3.49 -9.70 5.55
C ASN A 11 2.96 -10.34 4.27
N ASP A 12 1.86 -11.09 4.33
CA ASP A 12 1.23 -11.71 3.15
C ASP A 12 0.76 -10.65 2.13
N ALA A 13 0.16 -9.55 2.61
CA ALA A 13 -0.26 -8.42 1.78
C ALA A 13 0.94 -7.76 1.08
N MET A 14 2.02 -7.49 1.81
CA MET A 14 3.23 -6.90 1.21
C MET A 14 3.89 -7.85 0.22
N LEU A 15 3.90 -9.15 0.49
CA LEU A 15 4.42 -10.16 -0.44
C LEU A 15 3.64 -10.18 -1.76
N ASP A 16 2.30 -10.05 -1.72
CA ASP A 16 1.46 -9.95 -2.94
C ASP A 16 1.80 -8.67 -3.73
N VAL A 17 1.94 -7.53 -3.04
CA VAL A 17 2.34 -6.25 -3.66
C VAL A 17 3.72 -6.36 -4.31
N LEU A 18 4.73 -6.85 -3.59
CA LEU A 18 6.10 -6.97 -4.09
C LEU A 18 6.22 -7.99 -5.22
N SER A 19 5.45 -9.09 -5.18
CA SER A 19 5.36 -10.06 -6.26
C SER A 19 4.87 -9.42 -7.56
N ARG A 20 3.83 -8.57 -7.47
CA ARG A 20 3.29 -7.82 -8.61
C ARG A 20 4.26 -6.79 -9.15
N VAL A 21 4.94 -6.05 -8.26
CA VAL A 21 6.02 -5.14 -8.65
C VAL A 21 7.12 -5.91 -9.41
N SER A 22 7.53 -7.07 -8.91
CA SER A 22 8.53 -7.91 -9.58
C SER A 22 8.07 -8.38 -10.97
N ALA A 23 6.81 -8.77 -11.12
CA ALA A 23 6.25 -9.16 -12.41
C ALA A 23 6.27 -8.00 -13.42
N ILE A 24 5.88 -6.79 -13.00
CA ILE A 24 5.92 -5.58 -13.83
C ILE A 24 7.35 -5.26 -14.23
N VAL A 25 8.28 -5.24 -13.26
CA VAL A 25 9.70 -4.96 -13.52
C VAL A 25 10.28 -5.95 -14.54
N LYS A 26 10.02 -7.25 -14.39
CA LYS A 26 10.50 -8.27 -15.33
C LYS A 26 9.96 -8.05 -16.74
N ALA A 27 8.70 -7.63 -16.89
CA ALA A 27 8.12 -7.34 -18.20
C ALA A 27 8.74 -6.08 -18.85
N VAL A 28 8.98 -5.05 -18.03
CA VAL A 28 9.47 -3.74 -18.49
C VAL A 28 10.97 -3.74 -18.79
N GLN A 29 11.76 -4.54 -18.07
CA GLN A 29 13.22 -4.66 -18.28
C GLN A 29 13.62 -5.14 -19.67
N LEU A 30 12.71 -5.80 -20.39
CA LEU A 30 12.92 -6.25 -21.77
C LEU A 30 12.90 -5.11 -22.79
N VAL A 31 12.44 -3.91 -22.39
CA VAL A 31 12.34 -2.73 -23.26
C VAL A 31 13.33 -1.66 -22.78
N PRO A 32 14.33 -1.28 -23.61
CA PRO A 32 15.35 -0.30 -23.22
C PRO A 32 14.75 1.03 -22.72
N GLY A 33 15.27 1.54 -21.60
CA GLY A 33 14.90 2.82 -21.00
C GLY A 33 13.53 2.87 -20.32
N GLN A 34 12.69 1.83 -20.45
CA GLN A 34 11.37 1.83 -19.80
C GLN A 34 11.44 1.59 -18.29
N TYR A 35 12.45 0.86 -17.83
CA TYR A 35 12.70 0.71 -16.39
C TYR A 35 13.04 2.06 -15.75
N ASP A 36 13.96 2.83 -16.34
CA ASP A 36 14.34 4.16 -15.83
C ASP A 36 13.16 5.13 -15.87
N ALA A 37 12.35 5.07 -16.94
CA ALA A 37 11.12 5.85 -17.03
C ALA A 37 10.14 5.46 -15.89
N MET A 38 9.96 4.18 -15.61
CA MET A 38 9.10 3.72 -14.51
C MET A 38 9.64 4.09 -13.12
N MET A 39 10.97 4.13 -12.98
CA MET A 39 11.62 4.55 -11.73
C MET A 39 11.38 6.02 -11.42
N ALA A 40 11.48 6.91 -12.40
CA ALA A 40 11.50 8.36 -12.14
C ALA A 40 10.21 9.11 -12.54
N ARG A 41 9.31 8.50 -13.34
CA ARG A 41 8.14 9.19 -13.88
C ARG A 41 6.90 8.95 -13.02
N PRO A 42 6.26 10.02 -12.51
CA PRO A 42 4.94 9.93 -11.92
C PRO A 42 3.91 9.40 -12.93
N ASN A 43 2.98 8.58 -12.44
CA ASN A 43 1.91 7.96 -13.23
C ASN A 43 2.42 7.24 -14.47
N SER A 44 3.53 6.50 -14.33
CA SER A 44 4.02 5.63 -15.40
C SER A 44 2.91 4.67 -15.85
N PRO A 45 2.60 4.57 -17.16
CA PRO A 45 1.55 3.66 -17.66
C PRO A 45 1.81 2.20 -17.29
N HIS A 46 3.07 1.81 -17.09
CA HIS A 46 3.45 0.46 -16.67
C HIS A 46 3.04 0.15 -15.22
N LEU A 47 2.82 1.17 -14.39
CA LEU A 47 2.41 1.05 -13.00
C LEU A 47 0.89 1.11 -12.83
N GLU A 48 0.14 1.51 -13.86
CA GLU A 48 -1.32 1.61 -13.82
C GLU A 48 -2.00 0.32 -13.33
N PRO A 49 -1.60 -0.90 -13.78
CA PRO A 49 -2.18 -2.13 -13.25
C PRO A 49 -1.95 -2.32 -11.75
N LEU A 50 -0.80 -1.88 -11.22
CA LEU A 50 -0.50 -1.94 -9.79
C LEU A 50 -1.31 -0.91 -9.01
N ILE A 51 -1.46 0.31 -9.53
CA ILE A 51 -2.27 1.37 -8.93
C ILE A 51 -3.74 0.93 -8.81
N GLN A 52 -4.29 0.33 -9.86
CA GLN A 52 -5.65 -0.22 -9.87
C GLN A 52 -5.81 -1.35 -8.86
N PHE A 53 -4.86 -2.29 -8.84
CA PHE A 53 -4.84 -3.38 -7.86
C PHE A 53 -4.85 -2.87 -6.42
N LEU A 54 -3.99 -1.90 -6.09
CA LEU A 54 -3.92 -1.31 -4.75
C LEU A 54 -5.22 -0.58 -4.39
N GLY A 55 -5.83 0.13 -5.35
CA GLY A 55 -7.13 0.75 -5.16
C GLY A 55 -8.24 -0.25 -4.86
N GLN A 56 -8.31 -1.35 -5.63
CA GLN A 56 -9.27 -2.42 -5.41
C GLN A 56 -9.10 -3.07 -4.03
N ARG A 57 -7.85 -3.36 -3.63
CA ARG A 57 -7.56 -3.94 -2.31
C ARG A 57 -7.98 -3.02 -1.16
N ALA A 58 -7.75 -1.72 -1.30
CA ALA A 58 -8.21 -0.75 -0.31
C ALA A 58 -9.74 -0.78 -0.14
N GLU A 59 -10.48 -0.83 -1.24
CA GLU A 59 -11.93 -0.92 -1.24
C GLU A 59 -12.43 -2.23 -0.61
N GLU A 60 -11.85 -3.37 -0.98
CA GLU A 60 -12.17 -4.69 -0.43
C GLU A 60 -12.05 -4.71 1.10
N GLU A 61 -10.97 -4.15 1.65
CA GLU A 61 -10.74 -4.07 3.09
C GLU A 61 -11.76 -3.15 3.78
N VAL A 62 -12.06 -1.98 3.22
CA VAL A 62 -13.06 -1.05 3.75
C VAL A 62 -14.45 -1.70 3.78
N ILE A 63 -14.82 -2.42 2.72
CA ILE A 63 -16.09 -3.16 2.63
C ILE A 63 -16.12 -4.25 3.71
N ALA A 64 -15.05 -5.05 3.83
CA ALA A 64 -14.96 -6.12 4.83
C ALA A 64 -15.12 -5.58 6.27
N GLY A 65 -14.41 -4.51 6.61
CA GLY A 65 -14.52 -3.86 7.92
C GLY A 65 -15.93 -3.29 8.20
N THR A 66 -16.59 -2.75 7.17
CA THR A 66 -17.96 -2.23 7.27
C THR A 66 -18.98 -3.35 7.45
N GLN A 67 -18.88 -4.42 6.67
CA GLN A 67 -19.74 -5.59 6.81
C GLN A 67 -19.58 -6.26 8.17
N LEU A 68 -18.36 -6.33 8.69
CA LEU A 68 -18.08 -6.88 10.01
C LEU A 68 -18.76 -6.07 11.13
N GLN A 69 -18.71 -4.74 11.06
CA GLN A 69 -19.45 -3.88 12.01
C GLN A 69 -20.95 -4.15 11.97
N LEU A 70 -21.53 -4.20 10.77
CA LEU A 70 -22.97 -4.37 10.60
C LEU A 70 -23.44 -5.76 11.07
N ARG A 71 -22.71 -6.82 10.70
CA ARG A 71 -23.07 -8.20 11.03
C ARG A 71 -22.94 -8.49 12.52
N ASP A 72 -21.85 -8.05 13.13
CA ASP A 72 -21.49 -8.44 14.50
C ASP A 72 -21.80 -7.31 15.52
N LYS A 73 -22.39 -6.19 15.05
CA LYS A 73 -22.70 -4.98 15.84
C LYS A 73 -21.49 -4.43 16.59
N LEU A 74 -20.32 -4.51 15.97
CA LEU A 74 -19.07 -4.06 16.57
C LEU A 74 -18.90 -2.56 16.39
N HIS A 75 -18.29 -1.93 17.38
CA HIS A 75 -17.85 -0.54 17.25
C HIS A 75 -16.70 -0.44 16.24
N ARG A 76 -16.58 0.70 15.56
CA ARG A 76 -15.48 0.97 14.62
C ARG A 76 -14.10 0.76 15.24
N GLY A 77 -13.97 1.07 16.54
CA GLY A 77 -12.76 0.89 17.34
C GLY A 77 -12.48 -0.55 17.81
N ASP A 78 -13.34 -1.53 17.53
CA ASP A 78 -13.03 -2.94 17.77
C ASP A 78 -11.81 -3.33 16.93
N LEU A 79 -10.83 -4.00 17.55
CA LEU A 79 -9.56 -4.35 16.90
C LEU A 79 -9.75 -5.09 15.57
N ARG A 80 -10.76 -5.98 15.48
CA ARG A 80 -11.02 -6.75 14.25
C ARG A 80 -11.52 -5.88 13.10
N VAL A 81 -12.26 -4.82 13.44
CA VAL A 81 -12.77 -3.85 12.48
C VAL A 81 -11.68 -2.85 12.10
N MET A 82 -10.98 -2.29 13.10
CA MET A 82 -9.88 -1.34 12.85
C MET A 82 -8.80 -1.93 11.97
N ARG A 83 -8.50 -3.23 12.12
CA ARG A 83 -7.57 -3.95 11.27
C ARG A 83 -7.86 -3.76 9.78
N HIS A 84 -9.10 -3.96 9.37
CA HIS A 84 -9.52 -3.81 7.98
C HIS A 84 -9.33 -2.36 7.50
N TYR A 85 -9.70 -1.38 8.33
CA TYR A 85 -9.49 0.02 7.99
C TYR A 85 -8.02 0.42 7.90
N HIS A 86 -7.17 -0.07 8.79
CA HIS A 86 -5.72 0.15 8.74
C HIS A 86 -5.09 -0.50 7.51
N THR A 87 -5.48 -1.74 7.20
CA THR A 87 -5.00 -2.43 6.00
C THR A 87 -5.43 -1.68 4.73
N GLY A 88 -6.69 -1.24 4.66
CA GLY A 88 -7.19 -0.42 3.56
C GLY A 88 -6.42 0.90 3.41
N ALA A 89 -6.13 1.58 4.53
CA ALA A 89 -5.31 2.79 4.53
C ALA A 89 -3.87 2.54 4.03
N GLY A 90 -3.27 1.43 4.42
CA GLY A 90 -1.95 1.01 3.91
C GLY A 90 -1.95 0.84 2.38
N TYR A 91 -2.95 0.17 1.81
CA TYR A 91 -3.08 0.06 0.35
C TYR A 91 -3.25 1.42 -0.34
N VAL A 92 -4.01 2.35 0.25
CA VAL A 92 -4.13 3.72 -0.27
C VAL A 92 -2.79 4.45 -0.26
N GLN A 93 -2.02 4.32 0.82
CA GLN A 93 -0.70 4.93 0.91
C GLN A 93 0.26 4.36 -0.14
N LEU A 94 0.32 3.03 -0.28
CA LEU A 94 1.13 2.36 -1.30
C LEU A 94 0.73 2.81 -2.70
N ARG A 95 -0.58 2.98 -2.97
CA ARG A 95 -1.09 3.48 -4.24
C ARG A 95 -0.54 4.87 -4.56
N PHE A 96 -0.54 5.78 -3.59
CA PHE A 96 0.02 7.14 -3.77
C PHE A 96 1.52 7.12 -4.01
N LEU A 97 2.26 6.26 -3.29
CA LEU A 97 3.71 6.12 -3.48
C LEU A 97 4.05 5.58 -4.88
N VAL A 98 3.34 4.54 -5.34
CA VAL A 98 3.51 3.99 -6.70
C VAL A 98 3.17 5.02 -7.77
N ALA A 99 2.12 5.83 -7.56
CA ALA A 99 1.73 6.89 -8.49
C ALA A 99 2.80 7.98 -8.66
N GLN A 100 3.72 8.14 -7.71
CA GLN A 100 4.84 9.08 -7.81
C GLN A 100 6.06 8.50 -8.55
N GLY A 101 6.13 7.17 -8.68
CA GLY A 101 7.23 6.45 -9.32
C GLY A 101 7.79 5.34 -8.42
N LEU A 102 8.46 4.35 -9.01
CA LEU A 102 9.04 3.26 -8.23
C LEU A 102 10.18 3.70 -7.32
N ASN A 103 10.91 4.77 -7.65
CA ASN A 103 11.94 5.32 -6.77
C ASN A 103 11.35 5.73 -5.40
N VAL A 104 10.22 6.43 -5.40
CA VAL A 104 9.50 6.89 -4.20
C VAL A 104 8.96 5.69 -3.44
N PHE A 105 8.33 4.74 -4.15
CA PHE A 105 7.83 3.52 -3.54
C PHE A 105 8.94 2.70 -2.86
N TYR A 106 10.06 2.47 -3.54
CA TYR A 106 11.18 1.72 -2.95
C TYR A 106 11.82 2.47 -1.80
N ALA A 107 12.04 3.79 -1.92
CA ALA A 107 12.57 4.61 -0.85
C ALA A 107 11.69 4.50 0.42
N ALA A 108 10.38 4.62 0.26
CA ALA A 108 9.43 4.51 1.36
C ALA A 108 9.43 3.12 2.02
N ILE A 109 9.64 2.04 1.26
CA ILE A 109 9.80 0.69 1.83
C ILE A 109 11.14 0.53 2.54
N THR A 110 12.24 0.98 1.94
CA THR A 110 13.59 0.83 2.51
C THR A 110 13.79 1.66 3.77
N GLU A 111 13.13 2.80 3.86
CA GLU A 111 13.18 3.70 5.02
C GLU A 111 12.06 3.45 6.03
N ASN A 112 11.27 2.36 5.87
CA ASN A 112 10.15 1.98 6.74
C ASN A 112 8.98 3.01 6.85
N TYR A 113 8.86 3.93 5.88
CA TYR A 113 7.76 4.90 5.80
C TYR A 113 6.44 4.34 5.25
N ALA A 114 6.48 3.19 4.56
CA ALA A 114 5.27 2.51 4.10
C ALA A 114 4.57 1.81 5.28
N ILE A 115 3.37 2.30 5.64
CA ILE A 115 2.55 1.73 6.70
C ILE A 115 2.03 0.37 6.24
N LEU A 116 2.58 -0.71 6.79
CA LEU A 116 1.86 -1.96 6.98
C LEU A 116 2.02 -2.37 8.43
N GLU A 117 0.89 -2.36 9.14
CA GLU A 117 0.68 -2.67 10.57
C GLU A 117 1.92 -2.70 11.49
N GLY A 118 2.17 -1.60 12.20
CA GLY A 118 3.06 -1.59 13.38
C GLY A 118 3.92 -0.34 13.53
N ASN A 119 4.12 0.44 12.47
CA ASN A 119 4.88 1.69 12.57
C ASN A 119 3.98 2.87 12.93
N GLU A 120 4.50 3.74 13.80
CA GLU A 120 3.92 5.03 14.15
C GLU A 120 3.91 5.88 12.87
N PHE A 121 2.76 5.95 12.21
CA PHE A 121 2.57 6.88 11.10
C PHE A 121 2.74 8.30 11.65
N VAL A 122 3.75 9.02 11.18
CA VAL A 122 3.95 10.44 11.48
C VAL A 122 3.49 11.24 10.26
N PRO A 123 2.27 11.80 10.27
CA PRO A 123 1.70 12.49 9.11
C PRO A 123 2.54 13.71 8.70
N ASP A 124 3.10 14.40 9.69
CA ASP A 124 3.75 15.71 9.51
C ASP A 124 5.00 15.65 8.64
N THR A 125 5.71 14.51 8.61
CA THR A 125 6.88 14.30 7.75
C THR A 125 6.52 13.62 6.43
N PHE A 126 5.53 12.71 6.42
CA PHE A 126 5.18 11.95 5.22
C PHE A 126 4.71 12.84 4.07
N TYR A 127 3.81 13.79 4.32
CA TYR A 127 3.28 14.64 3.25
C TYR A 127 4.33 15.63 2.73
N SER A 128 5.23 16.13 3.58
CA SER A 128 6.33 17.01 3.19
C SER A 128 7.42 16.27 2.43
N ASP A 129 7.82 15.09 2.89
CA ASP A 129 8.95 14.34 2.33
C ASP A 129 8.62 13.77 0.94
N PHE A 130 7.35 13.50 0.69
CA PHE A 130 6.85 13.00 -0.60
C PHE A 130 6.09 14.05 -1.42
N ASN A 131 6.13 15.33 -1.03
CA ASN A 131 5.57 16.44 -1.79
C ASN A 131 4.09 16.25 -2.20
N ILE A 132 3.30 15.66 -1.30
CA ILE A 132 1.87 15.41 -1.49
C ILE A 132 1.10 16.62 -0.97
N THR A 133 0.56 17.45 -1.87
CA THR A 133 -0.29 18.60 -1.49
C THR A 133 -1.68 18.14 -1.05
N HIS A 134 -2.12 18.63 0.11
CA HIS A 134 -3.47 18.46 0.66
C HIS A 134 -4.58 19.04 -0.25
#